data_AF-A0AAW1VCM5-F1
#
_entry.id   AF-A0AAW1VCM5-F1
#
_cell.length_a   1.000
_cell.length_b   1.000
_cell.length_c   1.000
_cell.angle_alpha   90.00
_cell.angle_beta   90.00
_cell.angle_gamma   90.00
#
_symmetry.space_group_name_H-M   'P 1'
#
loop_
_entity.id
_entity.type
_entity.pdbx_description
1 polymer ?
#
loop_
_entity_poly.entity_id
_entity_poly.type
_entity_poly.pdbx_seq_one_letter_code
_entity_poly.pdbx_strand_id
1 'polypeptide(L)'
;KMKKPTTKVTLKNYEDKKEIMKAKRNVNIGTKNLGLQDDRTLYLNHELTRENQILFKQAREMKKDFNYKYIWATEENIKLRKTGGSKIITIKDKHQLDEIKNNESKNNDSKN
;
A
#
# COMPACT_ATOMS: atom_id res chain seq x y z
N LYS A 1 17.91 -14.39 -8.92
CA LYS A 1 16.75 -14.05 -9.79
C LYS A 1 17.01 -12.68 -10.41
N MET A 2 16.98 -12.57 -11.75
CA MET A 2 17.10 -11.27 -12.41
C MET A 2 15.89 -10.39 -12.08
N LYS A 3 16.11 -9.10 -11.88
CA LYS A 3 15.05 -8.11 -11.66
C LYS A 3 14.29 -7.94 -12.97
N LYS A 4 12.96 -8.12 -12.94
CA LYS A 4 12.12 -7.86 -14.12
C LYS A 4 12.21 -6.36 -14.47
N PRO A 5 12.29 -6.00 -15.76
CA PRO A 5 12.30 -4.60 -16.17
C PRO A 5 11.01 -3.92 -15.68
N THR A 6 11.15 -2.69 -15.22
CA THR A 6 10.04 -1.88 -14.70
C THR A 6 10.16 -0.49 -15.32
N THR A 7 9.06 0.01 -15.88
CA THR A 7 9.01 1.34 -16.50
C THR A 7 8.17 2.26 -15.61
N LYS A 8 8.71 3.44 -15.29
CA LYS A 8 7.98 4.49 -14.59
C LYS A 8 7.29 5.40 -15.60
N VAL A 9 5.99 5.56 -15.46
CA VAL A 9 5.16 6.43 -16.30
C VAL A 9 4.61 7.55 -15.45
N THR A 10 4.83 8.80 -15.86
CA THR A 10 4.29 9.98 -15.20
C THR A 10 3.16 10.53 -16.06
N LEU A 11 1.97 10.66 -15.46
CA LEU A 11 0.81 11.28 -16.10
C LEU A 11 0.78 12.77 -15.72
N LYS A 12 0.34 13.62 -16.66
CA LYS A 12 0.22 15.07 -16.42
C LYS A 12 -0.93 15.42 -15.49
N ASN A 13 -2.03 14.68 -15.59
CA ASN A 13 -3.24 14.88 -14.78
C ASN A 13 -3.37 13.79 -13.71
N TYR A 14 -3.72 14.22 -12.50
CA TYR A 14 -4.01 13.32 -11.39
C TYR A 14 -5.29 12.51 -11.61
N GLU A 15 -6.34 13.11 -12.19
CA GLU A 15 -7.61 12.41 -12.40
C GLU A 15 -7.45 11.25 -13.39
N ASP A 16 -6.72 11.44 -14.49
CA ASP A 16 -6.41 10.35 -15.44
C ASP A 16 -5.69 9.18 -14.74
N LYS A 17 -4.74 9.49 -13.84
CA LYS A 17 -4.04 8.48 -13.04
C LYS A 17 -5.02 7.70 -12.19
N LYS A 18 -5.92 8.39 -11.50
CA LYS A 18 -6.93 7.80 -10.63
C LYS A 18 -7.90 6.91 -11.41
N GLU A 19 -8.36 7.36 -12.57
CA GLU A 19 -9.24 6.60 -13.45
C GLU A 19 -8.58 5.34 -14.00
N ILE A 20 -7.37 5.43 -14.54
CA ILE A 20 -6.59 4.28 -15.04
C ILE A 20 -6.43 3.23 -13.93
N MET A 21 -6.15 3.69 -12.72
CA MET A 21 -5.87 2.81 -11.59
C MET A 21 -7.11 2.23 -10.93
N LYS A 22 -8.27 2.86 -11.13
CA LYS A 22 -9.58 2.28 -10.86
C LYS A 22 -9.92 1.22 -11.91
N ALA A 23 -9.76 1.55 -13.19
CA ALA A 23 -10.07 0.67 -14.33
C ALA A 23 -9.26 -0.63 -14.30
N LYS A 24 -7.95 -0.56 -13.96
CA LYS A 24 -7.07 -1.75 -13.91
C LYS A 24 -7.57 -2.89 -13.02
N ARG A 25 -8.46 -2.61 -12.07
CA ARG A 25 -8.99 -3.64 -11.15
C ARG A 25 -9.94 -4.61 -11.85
N ASN A 26 -10.50 -4.18 -12.97
CA ASN A 26 -11.53 -4.90 -13.72
C ASN A 26 -11.04 -5.39 -15.08
N VAL A 27 -9.77 -5.15 -15.43
CA VAL A 27 -9.20 -5.54 -16.73
C VAL A 27 -7.94 -6.37 -16.54
N ASN A 28 -7.78 -7.40 -17.37
CA ASN A 28 -6.51 -8.10 -17.48
C ASN A 28 -5.58 -7.29 -18.38
N ILE A 29 -4.46 -6.85 -17.83
CA ILE A 29 -3.43 -6.13 -18.58
C ILE A 29 -2.37 -7.15 -18.96
N GLY A 30 -2.45 -7.68 -20.19
CA GLY A 30 -1.50 -8.64 -20.73
C GLY A 30 -0.82 -8.12 -22.00
N THR A 31 0.36 -8.64 -22.32
CA THR A 31 1.07 -8.35 -23.57
C THR A 31 0.25 -8.76 -24.81
N LYS A 32 -0.57 -9.81 -24.69
CA LYS A 32 -1.51 -10.24 -25.74
C LYS A 32 -2.55 -9.16 -26.07
N ASN A 33 -3.05 -8.43 -25.07
CA ASN A 33 -3.98 -7.31 -25.27
C ASN A 33 -3.31 -6.11 -25.98
N LEU A 34 -1.98 -6.08 -26.05
CA LEU A 34 -1.19 -5.07 -26.75
C LEU A 34 -0.75 -5.53 -28.15
N GLY A 35 -1.23 -6.69 -28.63
CA GLY A 35 -0.84 -7.27 -29.92
C GLY A 35 0.57 -7.88 -29.94
N LEU A 36 1.18 -8.10 -28.77
CA LEU A 36 2.48 -8.76 -28.68
C LEU A 36 2.29 -10.29 -28.72
N GLN A 37 3.27 -10.98 -29.31
CA GLN A 37 3.22 -12.42 -29.53
C GLN A 37 3.27 -13.24 -28.24
N ASP A 38 3.93 -12.72 -27.20
CA ASP A 38 4.00 -13.37 -25.88
C ASP A 38 2.72 -13.13 -25.07
N ASP A 39 2.36 -14.10 -24.21
CA ASP A 39 1.29 -13.97 -23.22
C ASP A 39 1.88 -13.80 -21.81
N ARG A 40 2.09 -12.54 -21.40
CA ARG A 40 2.66 -12.14 -20.11
C ARG A 40 1.74 -11.12 -19.45
N THR A 41 1.41 -11.37 -18.18
CA THR A 41 0.69 -10.39 -17.36
C THR A 41 1.59 -9.21 -17.01
N LEU A 42 1.07 -8.00 -17.22
CA LEU A 42 1.68 -6.74 -16.85
C LEU A 42 1.08 -6.26 -15.52
N TYR A 43 1.95 -5.79 -14.62
CA TYR A 43 1.52 -5.24 -13.33
C TYR A 43 1.62 -3.73 -13.35
N LEU A 44 0.47 -3.07 -13.21
CA LEU A 44 0.40 -1.63 -13.05
C LEU A 44 0.19 -1.28 -11.58
N ASN A 45 1.13 -0.56 -10.95
CA ASN A 45 1.05 -0.18 -9.54
C ASN A 45 1.18 1.33 -9.37
N HIS A 46 0.58 1.86 -8.29
CA HIS A 46 0.83 3.25 -7.92
C HIS A 46 2.23 3.35 -7.34
N GLU A 47 2.92 4.40 -7.74
CA GLU A 47 4.04 4.89 -6.96
C GLU A 47 3.49 5.70 -5.79
N LEU A 48 3.92 5.33 -4.58
CA LEU A 48 3.66 6.10 -3.37
C LEU A 48 4.50 7.38 -3.40
N THR A 49 3.94 8.49 -2.91
CA THR A 49 4.72 9.71 -2.64
C THR A 49 5.85 9.40 -1.66
N ARG A 50 6.91 10.20 -1.66
CA ARG A 50 8.05 10.00 -0.74
C ARG A 50 7.58 9.95 0.73
N GLU A 51 6.65 10.82 1.09
CA GLU A 51 6.03 10.85 2.41
C GLU A 51 5.30 9.53 2.73
N ASN A 52 4.48 9.03 1.81
CA ASN A 52 3.78 7.76 1.99
C ASN A 52 4.74 6.57 2.00
N GLN A 53 5.87 6.63 1.31
CA GLN A 53 6.91 5.59 1.40
C GLN A 53 7.54 5.55 2.80
N ILE A 54 7.86 6.72 3.36
CA ILE A 54 8.41 6.85 4.72
C ILE A 54 7.38 6.35 5.73
N LEU A 55 6.13 6.83 5.63
CA LEU A 55 5.04 6.44 6.52
C LEU A 55 4.77 4.93 6.44
N PHE A 56 4.82 4.34 5.24
CA PHE A 56 4.61 2.91 5.04
C PHE A 56 5.73 2.09 5.67
N LYS A 57 6.98 2.56 5.59
CA LYS A 57 8.11 1.93 6.29
C LYS A 57 7.89 1.93 7.80
N GLN A 58 7.53 3.07 8.38
CA GLN A 58 7.28 3.19 9.82
C GLN A 58 6.07 2.37 10.29
N ALA A 59 4.99 2.35 9.51
CA ALA A 59 3.83 1.51 9.78
C ALA A 59 4.17 0.01 9.69
N ARG A 60 5.11 -0.37 8.82
CA ARG A 60 5.59 -1.75 8.71
C ARG A 60 6.45 -2.17 9.91
N GLU A 61 7.19 -1.25 10.52
CA GLU A 61 7.91 -1.48 11.77
C GLU A 61 6.90 -1.70 12.90
N MET A 62 5.95 -0.77 13.09
CA MET A 62 4.84 -0.91 14.03
C MET A 62 4.09 -2.25 13.85
N LYS A 63 3.84 -2.66 12.60
CA LYS A 63 3.18 -3.93 12.32
C LYS A 63 3.90 -5.11 13.01
N LYS A 64 5.23 -5.12 12.98
CA LYS A 64 6.05 -6.15 13.63
C LYS A 64 5.99 -6.02 15.15
N ASP A 65 6.20 -4.80 15.66
CA ASP A 65 6.30 -4.54 17.10
C ASP A 65 5.00 -4.89 17.85
N PHE A 66 3.84 -4.66 17.21
CA PHE A 66 2.52 -4.85 17.82
C PHE A 66 1.72 -6.01 17.20
N ASN A 67 2.38 -6.91 16.45
CA ASN A 67 1.79 -8.12 15.86
C ASN A 67 0.54 -7.89 15.00
N TYR A 68 0.53 -6.83 14.18
CA TYR A 68 -0.51 -6.65 13.17
C TYR A 68 -0.35 -7.65 12.03
N LYS A 69 -1.43 -8.31 11.59
CA LYS A 69 -1.33 -9.30 10.50
C LYS A 69 -1.23 -8.65 9.12
N TYR A 70 -1.97 -7.58 8.86
CA TYR A 70 -2.08 -6.98 7.52
C TYR A 70 -1.66 -5.52 7.50
N ILE A 71 -0.96 -5.13 6.42
CA ILE A 71 -0.64 -3.76 6.07
C ILE A 71 -0.75 -3.60 4.55
N TRP A 72 -1.36 -2.51 4.08
CA TRP A 72 -1.38 -2.16 2.66
C TRP A 72 -1.53 -0.65 2.50
N ALA A 73 -1.08 -0.12 1.37
CA ALA A 73 -1.25 1.28 1.02
C ALA A 73 -2.41 1.42 0.01
N THR A 74 -3.14 2.52 0.12
CA THR A 74 -4.03 3.05 -0.91
C THR A 74 -3.39 4.31 -1.51
N GLU A 75 -4.05 4.97 -2.48
CA GLU A 75 -3.52 6.21 -3.08
C GLU A 75 -3.20 7.28 -2.03
N GLU A 76 -4.08 7.42 -1.03
CA GLU A 76 -4.00 8.51 -0.07
C GLU A 76 -3.39 8.08 1.28
N ASN A 77 -3.64 6.85 1.73
CA ASN A 77 -3.45 6.45 3.12
C ASN A 77 -2.86 5.05 3.26
N ILE A 78 -2.35 4.74 4.45
CA ILE A 78 -1.88 3.41 4.82
C ILE A 78 -2.89 2.76 5.74
N LYS A 79 -3.12 1.47 5.55
CA LYS A 79 -4.10 0.70 6.31
C LYS A 79 -3.42 -0.43 7.06
N LEU A 80 -3.81 -0.60 8.32
CA LEU A 80 -3.38 -1.66 9.22
C LEU A 80 -4.58 -2.46 9.71
N ARG A 81 -4.35 -3.75 9.95
CA ARG A 81 -5.37 -4.63 10.52
C ARG A 81 -4.72 -5.72 11.37
N LYS A 82 -5.16 -5.86 12.62
CA LYS A 82 -4.56 -6.79 13.60
C LYS A 82 -4.85 -8.24 13.23
N THR A 83 -6.09 -8.59 12.93
CA THR A 83 -6.51 -9.93 12.50
C THR A 83 -7.54 -9.87 11.37
N GLY A 84 -7.99 -11.02 10.85
CA GLY A 84 -9.00 -11.07 9.78
C GLY A 84 -10.41 -10.61 10.18
N GLY A 85 -10.67 -10.48 11.49
CA GLY A 85 -11.94 -9.98 12.03
C GLY A 85 -11.85 -8.59 12.66
N SER A 86 -10.64 -8.08 12.92
CA SER A 86 -10.47 -6.79 13.61
C SER A 86 -10.83 -5.60 12.71
N LYS A 87 -11.07 -4.44 13.34
CA LYS A 87 -11.25 -3.15 12.66
C LYS A 87 -10.01 -2.81 11.82
N ILE A 88 -10.24 -2.15 10.69
CA ILE A 88 -9.20 -1.57 9.83
C ILE A 88 -8.86 -0.19 10.37
N ILE A 89 -7.58 0.04 10.66
CA ILE A 89 -7.04 1.32 11.09
C ILE A 89 -6.46 2.02 9.85
N THR A 90 -6.81 3.28 9.65
CA THR A 90 -6.28 4.09 8.55
C THR A 90 -5.35 5.14 9.13
N ILE A 91 -4.12 5.17 8.62
CA ILE A 91 -3.06 6.12 8.97
C ILE A 91 -2.93 7.08 7.79
N LYS A 92 -3.28 8.34 8.03
CA LYS A 92 -3.20 9.41 7.04
C LYS A 92 -1.88 10.16 7.09
N ASP A 93 -1.33 10.29 8.29
CA ASP A 93 -0.13 11.07 8.55
C ASP A 93 0.71 10.42 9.67
N LYS A 94 1.86 11.04 9.93
CA LYS A 94 2.80 10.58 10.96
C LYS A 94 2.23 10.75 12.38
N HIS A 95 1.44 11.79 12.63
CA HIS A 95 0.87 12.05 13.96
C HIS A 95 -0.07 10.92 14.38
N GLN A 96 -0.97 10.50 13.48
CA GLN A 96 -1.85 9.35 13.70
C GLN A 96 -1.06 8.07 13.96
N LEU A 97 0.05 7.86 13.24
CA LEU A 97 0.91 6.70 13.48
C LEU A 97 1.45 6.72 14.92
N ASP A 98 1.97 7.85 15.37
CA ASP A 98 2.57 7.99 16.70
C ASP A 98 1.52 7.85 17.81
N GLU A 99 0.31 8.39 17.63
CA GLU A 99 -0.82 8.17 18.54
C GLU A 99 -1.17 6.67 18.69
N ILE A 100 -1.23 5.94 17.57
CA ILE A 100 -1.51 4.50 17.59
C ILE A 100 -0.39 3.74 18.33
N LYS A 101 0.88 4.10 18.11
CA LYS A 101 2.01 3.49 18.84
C LYS A 101 1.85 3.71 20.34
N ASN A 102 1.59 4.95 20.75
CA ASN A 102 1.46 5.30 22.16
C ASN A 102 0.30 4.56 22.83
N ASN A 103 -0.83 4.41 22.14
CA ASN A 103 -1.98 3.67 22.67
C ASN A 103 -1.71 2.16 22.78
N GLU A 104 -1.01 1.56 21.82
CA GLU A 104 -0.63 0.13 21.90
C GLU A 104 0.39 -0.13 23.02
N SER A 105 1.36 0.77 23.23
CA SER A 105 2.33 0.63 24.34
C SER A 105 1.63 0.63 25.70
N LYS A 106 0.72 1.60 25.95
CA LYS A 106 -0.05 1.68 27.21
C LYS A 106 -0.91 0.43 27.47
N ASN A 107 -1.48 -0.15 26.41
CA ASN A 107 -2.32 -1.34 26.51
C ASN A 107 -1.52 -2.61 26.84
N ASN A 108 -0.23 -2.65 26.50
CA ASN A 108 0.65 -3.77 26.84
C ASN A 108 1.14 -3.66 28.31
N ASP A 109 1.42 -2.45 28.80
CA ASP A 109 1.84 -2.23 30.19
C ASP A 109 0.73 -2.53 31.21
N SER A 110 -0.54 -2.36 30.83
CA SER A 110 -1.70 -2.64 31.69
C SER A 110 -2.06 -4.13 31.79
N LYS A 111 -1.36 -5.00 31.05
CA LYS A 111 -1.59 -6.45 31.00
C LYS A 111 -0.48 -7.26 31.68
N ASN A 112 0.49 -6.60 32.30
CA ASN A 112 1.56 -7.22 33.07
C ASN A 112 1.36 -7.00 34.57
#